data_AF-A0A839RUF7-F1
#
_entry.id   AF-A0A839RUF7-F1
#
_cell.length_a   1.000
_cell.length_b   1.000
_cell.length_c   1.000
_cell.angle_alpha   90.00
_cell.angle_beta   90.00
_cell.angle_gamma   90.00
#
_symmetry.space_group_name_H-M   'P 1'
#
loop_
_entity.id
_entity.type
_entity.pdbx_description
1 polymer ?
#
loop_
_entity_poly.entity_id
_entity_poly.type
_entity_poly.pdbx_seq_one_letter_code
_entity_poly.pdbx_strand_id
1 'polypeptide(L)'
;MTIAHFNALSAERAAAMISRCASIPRWVDTIVARRPFPSVDRLLEFAERASMCWTPDEVAAALAKHPQISERVASMTGRADGSVAGTGPQSPAAQSHELRTLAMHRMEWLFGT
;
A
#
# COMPACT_ATOMS: atom_id res chain seq x y z
N MET A 1 6.29 -15.38 0.49
CA MET A 1 7.59 -15.01 1.11
C MET A 1 7.51 -15.31 2.59
N THR A 2 8.45 -16.04 3.18
CA THR A 2 8.39 -16.33 4.62
C THR A 2 8.91 -15.16 5.47
N ILE A 3 8.44 -15.07 6.72
CA ILE A 3 8.87 -14.02 7.65
C ILE A 3 10.37 -14.12 7.97
N ALA A 4 10.89 -15.35 8.10
CA ALA A 4 12.30 -15.61 8.35
C ALA A 4 13.18 -15.10 7.19
N HIS A 5 12.74 -15.32 5.94
CA HIS A 5 13.44 -14.79 4.78
C HIS A 5 13.44 -13.27 4.77
N PHE A 6 12.30 -12.63 5.05
CA PHE A 6 12.21 -11.16 5.12
C PHE A 6 13.09 -10.56 6.23
N ASN A 7 13.17 -11.20 7.39
CA ASN A 7 14.06 -10.78 8.47
C ASN A 7 15.55 -10.92 8.10
N ALA A 8 15.90 -11.88 7.24
CA ALA A 8 17.28 -12.12 6.78
C ALA A 8 17.72 -11.21 5.61
N LEU A 9 16.80 -10.50 4.95
CA LEU A 9 17.14 -9.58 3.87
C LEU A 9 17.91 -8.35 4.36
N SER A 10 18.82 -7.84 3.53
CA SER A 10 19.40 -6.50 3.71
C SER A 10 18.30 -5.43 3.78
N ALA A 11 18.54 -4.36 4.52
CA ALA A 11 17.59 -3.25 4.67
C ALA A 11 17.10 -2.72 3.31
N GLU A 12 18.00 -2.55 2.35
CA GLU A 12 17.67 -2.10 0.99
C GLU A 12 16.73 -3.05 0.25
N ARG A 13 16.96 -4.37 0.35
CA ARG A 13 16.11 -5.38 -0.31
C ARG A 13 14.74 -5.46 0.34
N ALA A 14 14.68 -5.41 1.66
CA ALA A 14 13.42 -5.37 2.39
C ALA A 14 12.63 -4.09 2.05
N ALA A 15 13.29 -2.93 2.01
CA ALA A 15 12.67 -1.68 1.62
C ALA A 15 12.12 -1.72 0.19
N ALA A 16 12.91 -2.22 -0.77
CA ALA A 16 12.50 -2.36 -2.16
C ALA A 16 11.31 -3.31 -2.34
N MET A 17 11.14 -4.30 -1.46
CA MET A 17 9.97 -5.17 -1.46
C MET A 17 8.72 -4.46 -0.92
N ILE A 18 8.82 -3.88 0.29
CA ILE A 18 7.69 -3.21 0.95
C ILE A 18 7.25 -1.97 0.15
N SER A 19 8.18 -1.28 -0.52
CA SER A 19 7.89 -0.15 -1.40
C SER A 19 7.03 -0.52 -2.63
N ARG A 20 6.90 -1.81 -2.97
CA ARG A 20 5.96 -2.26 -4.01
C ARG A 20 4.51 -2.30 -3.52
N CYS A 21 4.29 -2.36 -2.20
CA CYS A 21 2.97 -2.32 -1.60
C CYS A 21 2.44 -0.89 -1.55
N ALA A 22 3.23 0.03 -0.99
CA ALA A 22 2.93 1.45 -0.96
C ALA A 22 4.23 2.24 -1.14
N SER A 23 4.21 3.26 -2.01
CA SER A 23 5.35 4.13 -2.30
C SER A 23 5.53 5.24 -1.24
N ILE A 24 5.35 4.90 0.04
CA ILE A 24 5.47 5.81 1.17
C ILE A 24 6.78 5.49 1.91
N PRO A 25 7.87 6.25 1.68
CA PRO A 25 9.20 5.90 2.16
C PRO A 25 9.29 5.83 3.69
N ARG A 26 8.60 6.73 4.40
CA ARG A 26 8.53 6.72 5.87
C ARG A 26 7.95 5.42 6.42
N TRP A 27 6.89 4.91 5.79
CA TRP A 27 6.23 3.68 6.20
C TRP A 27 7.10 2.45 5.93
N VAL A 28 7.73 2.41 4.75
CA VAL A 28 8.70 1.37 4.38
C VAL A 28 9.84 1.31 5.39
N ASP A 29 10.46 2.45 5.69
CA ASP A 29 11.57 2.54 6.65
C ASP A 29 11.15 2.08 8.05
N THR A 30 9.98 2.52 8.52
CA THR A 30 9.43 2.13 9.82
C THR A 30 9.27 0.60 9.95
N ILE A 31 8.82 -0.07 8.88
CA ILE A 31 8.68 -1.54 8.86
C ILE A 31 10.05 -2.21 8.85
N VAL A 32 10.98 -1.74 8.00
CA VAL A 32 12.31 -2.33 7.85
C VAL A 32 13.14 -2.19 9.13
N ALA A 33 13.05 -1.05 9.80
CA ALA A 33 13.71 -0.75 11.06
C ALA A 33 13.17 -1.56 12.25
N ARG A 34 11.91 -2.01 12.19
CA ARG A 34 11.28 -2.76 13.28
C ARG A 34 11.64 -4.24 13.31
N ARG A 35 12.24 -4.76 12.23
CA ARG A 35 12.71 -6.15 12.13
C ARG A 35 13.67 -6.49 13.27
N PRO A 36 13.68 -7.74 13.77
CA PRO A 36 12.94 -8.90 13.25
C PRO A 36 11.47 -8.98 13.72
N PHE A 37 10.61 -9.54 12.86
CA PHE A 37 9.22 -9.87 13.21
C PHE A 37 9.06 -11.36 13.52
N PRO A 38 8.27 -11.74 14.53
CA PRO A 38 8.10 -13.15 14.91
C PRO A 38 7.19 -13.94 13.95
N SER A 39 6.21 -13.28 13.30
CA SER A 39 5.24 -13.91 12.38
C SER A 39 4.79 -12.92 11.30
N VAL A 40 4.24 -13.44 10.20
CA VAL A 40 3.60 -12.62 9.15
C VAL A 40 2.45 -11.78 9.72
N ASP A 41 1.62 -12.37 10.58
CA ASP A 41 0.51 -11.69 11.25
C ASP A 41 0.97 -10.43 12.02
N ARG A 42 2.06 -10.53 12.80
CA ARG A 42 2.65 -9.39 13.51
C ARG A 42 3.22 -8.32 12.58
N LEU A 43 3.74 -8.72 11.41
CA LEU A 43 4.17 -7.78 10.39
C LEU A 43 2.96 -7.02 9.81
N LEU A 44 1.87 -7.73 9.49
CA LEU A 44 0.63 -7.14 8.96
C LEU A 44 -0.02 -6.19 9.97
N GLU A 45 -0.17 -6.60 11.23
CA GLU A 45 -0.67 -5.72 12.30
C GLU A 45 0.18 -4.46 12.43
N PHE A 46 1.50 -4.59 12.43
CA PHE A 46 2.40 -3.44 12.56
C PHE A 46 2.31 -2.51 11.35
N ALA A 47 2.30 -3.08 10.15
CA ALA A 47 2.17 -2.36 8.89
C ALA A 47 0.84 -1.61 8.80
N GLU A 48 -0.25 -2.24 9.25
CA GLU A 48 -1.56 -1.61 9.33
C GLU A 48 -1.55 -0.43 10.31
N ARG A 49 -1.05 -0.63 11.52
CA ARG A 49 -0.95 0.46 12.52
C ARG A 49 -0.10 1.63 12.01
N ALA A 50 1.01 1.34 11.34
CA ALA A 50 1.87 2.36 10.75
C ALA A 50 1.17 3.13 9.60
N SER A 51 0.23 2.49 8.89
CA SER A 51 -0.55 3.14 7.82
C SER A 51 -1.61 4.12 8.33
N MET A 52 -2.03 4.01 9.61
CA MET A 52 -2.96 4.96 10.24
C MET A 52 -2.36 6.37 10.38
N CYS A 53 -1.03 6.47 10.41
CA CYS A 53 -0.31 7.72 10.55
C CYS A 53 0.02 8.40 9.21
N TRP A 54 -0.48 7.88 8.09
CA TRP A 54 -0.25 8.50 6.79
C TRP A 54 -0.95 9.84 6.67
N THR A 55 -0.18 10.82 6.22
CA THR A 55 -0.72 12.13 5.86
C THR A 55 -1.36 12.09 4.47
N PRO A 56 -2.36 12.94 4.21
CA PRO A 56 -2.97 13.02 2.88
C PRO A 56 -1.98 13.40 1.77
N ASP A 57 -0.92 14.16 2.10
CA ASP A 57 0.14 14.52 1.16
C ASP A 57 0.99 13.31 0.75
N GLU A 58 1.38 12.47 1.74
CA GLU A 58 2.10 11.21 1.47
C GLU A 58 1.27 10.26 0.60
N VAL A 59 -0.04 10.19 0.84
CA VAL A 59 -0.97 9.37 0.07
C VAL A 59 -1.10 9.90 -1.36
N ALA A 60 -1.29 11.21 -1.53
CA ALA A 60 -1.37 11.84 -2.85
C ALA A 60 -0.08 11.62 -3.65
N ALA A 61 1.08 11.77 -3.02
CA ALA A 61 2.38 11.52 -3.65
C ALA A 61 2.56 10.05 -4.04
N ALA A 62 2.11 9.11 -3.20
CA ALA A 62 2.16 7.69 -3.50
C ALA A 62 1.23 7.31 -4.67
N LEU A 63 0.02 7.89 -4.72
CA LEU A 63 -0.93 7.71 -5.83
C LEU A 63 -0.42 8.33 -7.13
N ALA A 64 0.20 9.51 -7.07
CA ALA A 64 0.79 10.18 -8.23
C ALA A 64 1.92 9.37 -8.87
N LYS A 65 2.70 8.63 -8.08
CA LYS A 65 3.74 7.70 -8.58
C LYS A 65 3.17 6.42 -9.20
N HIS A 66 1.86 6.17 -9.09
CA HIS A 66 1.16 5.04 -9.69
C HIS A 66 0.19 5.50 -10.79
N PRO A 67 0.68 5.83 -12.00
CA PRO A 67 -0.18 6.22 -13.12
C PRO A 67 -1.23 5.16 -13.51
N GLN A 68 -1.02 3.88 -13.14
CA GLN A 68 -1.97 2.79 -13.41
C GLN A 68 -3.14 2.68 -12.40
N ILE A 69 -3.09 3.33 -11.24
CA ILE A 69 -4.26 3.39 -10.34
C ILE A 69 -5.31 4.34 -10.92
N SER A 70 -4.86 5.43 -11.56
CA SER A 70 -5.78 6.33 -12.26
C SER A 70 -6.52 5.66 -13.43
N GLU A 71 -5.95 4.60 -14.02
CA GLU A 71 -6.53 3.90 -15.19
C GLU A 71 -7.41 2.68 -14.79
N ARG A 72 -7.17 2.02 -13.65
CA ARG A 72 -8.01 0.89 -13.22
C ARG A 72 -9.38 1.29 -12.65
N VAL A 73 -9.54 2.54 -12.20
CA VAL A 73 -10.87 3.09 -11.89
C VAL A 73 -11.70 3.28 -13.17
N ALA A 74 -11.06 3.37 -14.34
CA ALA A 74 -11.73 3.48 -15.64
C ALA A 74 -12.15 2.14 -16.25
N SER A 75 -11.52 1.02 -15.88
CA SER A 75 -11.69 -0.27 -16.59
C SER A 75 -12.56 -1.32 -15.90
N MET A 76 -13.13 -1.06 -14.72
CA MET A 76 -14.15 -1.94 -14.09
C MET A 76 -15.60 -1.58 -14.46
N THR A 77 -15.80 -0.62 -15.37
CA THR A 77 -17.10 -0.30 -15.95
C THR A 77 -17.14 -0.77 -17.41
N GLY A 78 -17.48 -2.06 -17.57
CA GLY A 78 -17.90 -2.62 -18.85
C GLY A 78 -19.29 -2.11 -19.22
N ARG A 79 -19.33 -0.91 -19.80
CA ARG A 79 -20.32 -0.35 -20.75
C ARG A 79 -21.75 -0.95 -20.77
N ALA A 80 -22.73 -0.15 -20.31
CA ALA A 80 -23.85 0.32 -21.14
C ALA A 80 -24.69 1.37 -20.39
N ASP A 81 -24.89 2.51 -21.05
CA ASP A 81 -25.88 3.57 -20.79
C ASP A 81 -25.71 4.50 -19.57
N GLY A 82 -25.65 5.81 -19.87
CA GLY A 82 -26.09 6.86 -18.96
C GLY A 82 -25.06 7.47 -18.01
N SER A 83 -24.85 8.78 -18.19
CA SER A 83 -24.35 9.74 -17.19
C SER A 83 -22.89 9.67 -16.76
N VAL A 84 -22.13 10.64 -17.27
CA VAL A 84 -20.98 11.23 -16.60
C VAL A 84 -21.37 11.76 -15.22
N ALA A 85 -21.24 10.94 -14.19
CA ALA A 85 -21.44 11.39 -12.81
C ALA A 85 -20.33 10.83 -11.91
N GLY A 86 -19.34 11.69 -11.61
CA GLY A 86 -18.63 11.59 -10.33
C GLY A 86 -17.11 11.40 -10.33
N THR A 87 -16.33 11.85 -11.32
CA THR A 87 -14.89 12.10 -11.09
C THR A 87 -14.71 13.53 -10.57
N GLY A 88 -15.24 13.78 -9.37
CA GLY A 88 -14.73 14.88 -8.54
C GLY A 88 -13.42 14.46 -7.88
N PRO A 89 -12.58 15.40 -7.43
CA PRO A 89 -11.43 15.05 -6.60
C PRO A 89 -11.95 14.25 -5.39
N GLN A 90 -11.59 12.96 -5.30
CA GLN A 90 -11.93 12.16 -4.12
C GLN A 90 -11.34 12.85 -2.89
N SER A 91 -12.12 12.94 -1.82
CA SER A 91 -11.64 13.54 -0.57
C SER A 91 -10.34 12.87 -0.10
N PRO A 92 -9.38 13.62 0.46
CA PRO A 92 -8.09 13.07 0.90
C PRO A 92 -8.26 11.87 1.85
N ALA A 93 -9.27 11.87 2.71
CA ALA A 93 -9.58 10.75 3.60
C ALA A 93 -9.99 9.46 2.86
N ALA A 94 -10.72 9.57 1.75
CA ALA A 94 -11.12 8.42 0.94
C ALA A 94 -9.91 7.81 0.22
N GLN A 95 -9.03 8.66 -0.32
CA GLN A 95 -7.77 8.23 -0.94
C GLN A 95 -6.84 7.53 0.07
N SER A 96 -6.74 8.04 1.30
CA SER A 96 -5.95 7.42 2.36
C SER A 96 -6.47 6.03 2.72
N HIS A 97 -7.79 5.87 2.83
CA HIS A 97 -8.41 4.59 3.13
C HIS A 97 -8.17 3.57 2.00
N GLU A 98 -8.38 3.98 0.74
CA GLU A 98 -8.20 3.10 -0.42
C GLU A 98 -6.74 2.63 -0.56
N LEU A 99 -5.78 3.56 -0.49
CA LEU A 99 -4.36 3.22 -0.58
C LEU A 99 -3.93 2.28 0.56
N ARG A 100 -4.46 2.48 1.76
CA ARG A 100 -4.19 1.60 2.91
C ARG A 100 -4.69 0.18 2.63
N THR A 101 -5.93 0.04 2.18
CA THR A 101 -6.52 -1.27 1.85
C THR A 101 -5.71 -1.99 0.78
N LEU A 102 -5.33 -1.29 -0.29
CA LEU A 102 -4.49 -1.86 -1.35
C LEU A 102 -3.11 -2.29 -0.86
N ALA A 103 -2.49 -1.49 0.01
CA ALA A 103 -1.19 -1.80 0.60
C ALA A 103 -1.23 -3.06 1.47
N MET A 104 -2.29 -3.21 2.30
CA MET A 104 -2.46 -4.40 3.13
C MET A 104 -2.69 -5.65 2.28
N HIS A 105 -3.59 -5.58 1.29
CA HIS A 105 -3.88 -6.71 0.42
C HIS A 105 -2.63 -7.18 -0.36
N ARG A 106 -1.78 -6.24 -0.79
CA ARG A 106 -0.49 -6.57 -1.42
C ARG A 106 0.49 -7.22 -0.45
N MET A 107 0.53 -6.77 0.80
CA MET A 107 1.36 -7.41 1.83
C MET A 107 0.88 -8.85 2.06
N GLU A 108 -0.43 -9.06 2.23
CA GLU A 108 -1.02 -10.38 2.35
C GLU A 108 -0.63 -11.28 1.15
N TRP A 109 -0.69 -10.76 -0.08
CA TRP A 109 -0.28 -11.51 -1.26
C TRP A 109 1.24 -11.81 -1.31
N LEU A 110 2.10 -10.89 -0.88
CA LEU A 110 3.56 -11.11 -0.83
C LEU A 110 3.95 -12.17 0.20
N PHE A 111 3.25 -12.22 1.33
CA PHE A 111 3.59 -13.07 2.48
C PHE A 111 2.70 -14.33 2.63
N GLY A 112 1.60 -14.43 1.88
CA GLY A 112 0.58 -15.49 1.98
C GLY A 112 0.76 -16.69 1.05
N THR A 113 2.00 -17.15 0.84
CA THR A 113 2.28 -18.46 0.21
C THR A 113 3.12 -19.34 1.09
#